data_AF-A0A0A0IG22-F1
#
_entry.id   AF-A0A0A0IG22-F1
#
_cell.length_a   1.000
_cell.length_b   1.000
_cell.length_c   1.000
_cell.angle_alpha   90.00
_cell.angle_beta   90.00
_cell.angle_gamma   90.00
#
_symmetry.space_group_name_H-M   'P 1'
#
loop_
_entity.id
_entity.type
_entity.pdbx_description
1 polymer ?
#
loop_
_entity_poly.entity_id
_entity_poly.type
_entity_poly.pdbx_seq_one_letter_code
_entity_poly.pdbx_strand_id
1 'polypeptide(L)'
;MEERISMDDLKELRKEIDSIDNKLICLFQKRMEAVLKVAEYKKKNNIPILNTSREQEVIDKNIKLICNDDFEKPVEDFLKSIMGISKELQAKKISE
;
A
#
# COMPACT_ATOMS: atom_id res chain seq x y z
N MET A 1 5.63 34.49 13.17
CA MET A 1 5.79 33.92 14.52
C MET A 1 5.93 32.42 14.29
N GLU A 2 7.15 31.89 14.35
CA GLU A 2 7.37 30.46 14.17
C GLU A 2 6.91 29.74 15.44
N GLU A 3 5.89 28.91 15.35
CA GLU A 3 5.51 28.01 16.44
C GLU A 3 6.66 27.05 16.72
N ARG A 4 7.31 27.19 17.88
CA ARG A 4 8.30 26.23 18.35
C ARG A 4 7.56 24.99 18.84
N ILE A 5 7.64 23.91 18.07
CA ILE A 5 7.22 22.57 18.48
C ILE A 5 7.96 22.19 19.76
N SER A 6 7.24 21.93 20.85
CA SER A 6 7.80 21.44 22.11
C SER A 6 8.15 19.95 22.01
N MET A 7 9.03 19.47 22.89
CA MET A 7 9.32 18.03 23.01
C MET A 7 8.08 17.19 23.31
N ASP A 8 7.07 17.78 23.97
CA ASP A 8 5.82 17.09 24.25
C ASP A 8 4.89 17.04 23.02
N ASP A 9 4.89 18.07 22.17
CA ASP A 9 4.16 18.06 20.90
C ASP A 9 4.70 16.98 19.96
N LEU A 10 6.03 16.81 19.91
CA LEU A 10 6.66 15.75 19.12
C LEU A 10 6.28 14.34 19.61
N LYS A 11 6.12 14.15 20.92
CA LYS A 11 5.70 12.85 21.49
C LYS A 11 4.26 12.53 21.10
N GLU A 12 3.35 13.51 21.14
CA GLU A 12 1.96 13.28 20.74
C GLU A 12 1.83 12.99 19.24
N LEU A 13 2.57 13.72 18.39
CA LEU A 13 2.63 13.41 16.95
C LEU A 13 3.12 11.97 16.68
N ARG A 14 4.13 11.50 17.44
CA ARG A 14 4.61 10.12 17.31
C ARG A 14 3.58 9.08 17.75
N LYS A 15 2.84 9.33 18.83
CA LYS A 15 1.74 8.46 19.25
C LYS A 15 0.64 8.37 18.20
N GLU A 16 0.35 9.48 17.54
CA GLU A 16 -0.60 9.50 16.42
C GLU A 16 -0.10 8.63 15.26
N ILE A 17 1.17 8.79 14.86
CA ILE A 17 1.83 7.95 13.85
C ILE A 17 1.76 6.47 14.25
N ASP A 18 2.14 6.12 15.48
CA ASP A 18 2.09 4.73 15.96
C ASP A 18 0.67 4.14 15.87
N SER A 19 -0.37 4.94 16.17
CA SER A 19 -1.76 4.52 16.04
C SER A 19 -2.15 4.27 14.58
N ILE A 20 -1.70 5.12 13.66
CA ILE A 20 -1.93 4.99 12.23
C ILE A 20 -1.21 3.76 11.69
N ASP A 21 0.06 3.56 12.05
CA ASP A 21 0.87 2.43 11.60
C ASP A 21 0.26 1.08 12.01
N ASN A 22 -0.27 0.99 13.23
CA ASN A 22 -1.01 -0.19 13.67
C ASN A 22 -2.23 -0.50 12.77
N LYS A 23 -2.94 0.53 12.29
CA LYS A 23 -4.06 0.36 11.36
C LYS A 23 -3.55 -0.01 9.97
N LEU A 24 -2.47 0.60 9.50
CA LEU A 24 -1.84 0.29 8.22
C LEU A 24 -1.39 -1.17 8.16
N ILE A 25 -0.75 -1.69 9.20
CA ILE A 25 -0.33 -3.10 9.27
C ILE A 25 -1.54 -4.03 9.18
N CYS A 26 -2.59 -3.77 9.95
CA CYS A 26 -3.83 -4.56 9.90
C CYS A 26 -4.46 -4.57 8.49
N LEU A 27 -4.53 -3.40 7.85
CA LEU A 27 -5.07 -3.26 6.49
C LEU A 27 -4.18 -3.92 5.44
N PHE A 28 -2.87 -3.81 5.60
CA PHE A 28 -1.90 -4.44 4.71
C PHE A 28 -2.01 -5.97 4.76
N GLN A 29 -2.12 -6.56 5.95
CA GLN A 29 -2.33 -8.01 6.11
C GLN A 29 -3.62 -8.48 5.41
N LYS A 30 -4.74 -7.81 5.65
CA LYS A 30 -6.01 -8.10 4.95
C LYS A 30 -5.87 -8.00 3.44
N ARG A 31 -5.12 -7.01 2.95
CA ARG A 31 -4.81 -6.85 1.53
C ARG A 31 -4.00 -8.04 1.00
N MET A 32 -3.00 -8.52 1.75
CA MET A 32 -2.18 -9.68 1.36
C MET A 32 -2.98 -10.98 1.28
N GLU A 33 -3.92 -11.20 2.21
CA GLU A 33 -4.85 -12.34 2.12
C GLU A 33 -5.67 -12.33 0.83
N ALA A 34 -6.14 -11.15 0.40
CA ALA A 34 -6.82 -11.00 -0.89
C ALA A 34 -5.87 -11.28 -2.07
N VAL A 35 -4.61 -10.84 -1.99
CA VAL A 35 -3.58 -11.12 -3.01
C VAL A 35 -3.34 -12.63 -3.15
N LEU A 36 -3.29 -13.38 -2.04
CA LEU A 36 -3.13 -14.83 -2.08
C LEU A 36 -4.33 -15.52 -2.79
N LYS A 37 -5.56 -15.07 -2.52
CA LYS A 37 -6.75 -15.57 -3.24
C LYS A 37 -6.69 -15.25 -4.74
N VAL A 38 -6.20 -14.06 -5.11
CA VAL A 38 -5.96 -13.70 -6.52
C VAL A 38 -4.88 -14.59 -7.14
N ALA A 39 -3.81 -14.91 -6.41
CA ALA A 39 -2.75 -15.81 -6.86
C ALA A 39 -3.32 -17.20 -7.21
N GLU A 40 -4.11 -17.77 -6.31
CA GLU A 40 -4.81 -19.05 -6.51
C GLU A 40 -5.71 -19.05 -7.74
N TYR A 41 -6.49 -17.97 -7.90
CA TYR A 41 -7.33 -17.80 -9.08
C TYR A 41 -6.51 -17.74 -10.37
N LYS A 42 -5.43 -16.93 -10.39
CA LYS A 42 -4.56 -16.80 -11.56
C LYS A 42 -3.88 -18.12 -11.91
N LYS A 43 -3.41 -18.87 -10.90
CA LYS A 43 -2.81 -20.21 -11.07
C LYS A 43 -3.78 -21.16 -11.76
N LYS A 44 -5.01 -21.25 -11.25
CA LYS A 44 -6.05 -22.15 -11.80
C LYS A 44 -6.46 -21.81 -13.23
N ASN A 45 -6.34 -20.54 -13.61
CA ASN A 45 -6.78 -20.05 -14.93
C ASN A 45 -5.59 -19.74 -15.88
N ASN A 46 -4.35 -20.10 -15.52
CA ASN A 46 -3.14 -19.78 -16.28
C ASN A 46 -2.99 -18.29 -16.66
N ILE A 47 -3.39 -17.39 -15.75
CA ILE A 47 -3.32 -15.94 -15.94
C ILE A 47 -1.95 -15.41 -15.43
N PRO A 48 -1.24 -14.56 -16.19
CA PRO A 48 0.01 -13.96 -15.74
C PRO A 48 -0.12 -13.11 -14.46
N ILE A 49 0.96 -13.07 -13.67
CA ILE A 49 1.04 -12.24 -12.46
C ILE A 49 1.05 -10.75 -12.82
N LEU A 50 1.89 -10.37 -13.77
CA LEU A 50 2.05 -8.98 -14.21
C LEU A 50 0.81 -8.54 -15.00
N ASN A 51 0.19 -7.44 -14.55
CA ASN A 51 -0.85 -6.76 -15.30
C ASN A 51 -0.66 -5.25 -15.15
N THR A 52 0.14 -4.67 -16.05
CA THR A 52 0.52 -3.25 -16.01
C THR A 52 -0.68 -2.31 -16.12
N SER A 53 -1.70 -2.68 -16.93
CA SER A 53 -2.95 -1.89 -17.02
C SER A 53 -3.63 -1.79 -15.66
N ARG A 54 -3.74 -2.92 -14.96
CA ARG A 54 -4.35 -2.95 -13.63
C ARG A 54 -3.53 -2.17 -12.59
N GLU A 55 -2.20 -2.22 -12.66
CA GLU A 55 -1.33 -1.44 -11.77
C GLU A 55 -1.55 0.07 -11.96
N GLN A 56 -1.59 0.53 -13.22
CA GLN A 56 -1.84 1.93 -13.54
C GLN A 56 -3.24 2.38 -13.07
N GLU A 57 -4.27 1.57 -13.31
CA GLU A 57 -5.64 1.86 -12.84
C GLU A 57 -5.72 2.02 -11.31
N VAL A 58 -4.97 1.23 -10.54
CA VAL A 58 -4.93 1.40 -9.07
C VAL A 58 -4.28 2.73 -8.72
N ILE A 59 -3.16 3.08 -9.35
CA ILE A 59 -2.46 4.34 -9.11
C ILE A 59 -3.39 5.52 -9.42
N ASP A 60 -3.92 5.58 -10.64
CA ASP A 60 -4.79 6.67 -11.10
C ASP A 60 -6.04 6.82 -10.23
N LYS A 61 -6.62 5.71 -9.78
CA LYS A 61 -7.80 5.72 -8.91
C LYS A 61 -7.48 6.31 -7.53
N ASN A 62 -6.32 6.00 -6.96
CA ASN A 62 -5.98 6.42 -5.60
C ASN A 62 -5.38 7.82 -5.57
N ILE A 63 -4.64 8.25 -6.59
CA ILE A 63 -4.15 9.63 -6.70
C ILE A 63 -5.32 10.62 -6.72
N LYS A 64 -6.42 10.29 -7.40
CA LYS A 64 -7.64 11.12 -7.43
C LYS A 64 -8.32 11.31 -6.05
N LEU A 65 -7.94 10.56 -5.03
CA LEU A 65 -8.47 10.69 -3.67
C LEU A 65 -7.63 11.62 -2.80
N ILE A 66 -6.50 12.08 -3.32
CA ILE A 66 -5.57 12.95 -2.61
C ILE A 66 -6.09 14.39 -2.72
N CYS A 67 -6.21 15.06 -1.56
CA CYS A 67 -6.63 16.46 -1.51
C CYS A 67 -5.45 17.43 -1.37
N ASN A 68 -4.25 16.93 -1.07
CA ASN A 68 -3.03 17.72 -0.97
C ASN A 68 -1.99 17.19 -1.97
N ASP A 69 -1.72 17.99 -2.98
CA ASP A 69 -0.85 17.65 -4.10
C ASP A 69 0.57 17.26 -3.65
N ASP A 70 1.04 17.76 -2.51
CA ASP A 70 2.35 17.39 -1.93
C ASP A 70 2.46 15.90 -1.60
N PHE A 71 1.33 15.20 -1.45
CA PHE A 71 1.28 13.77 -1.14
C PHE A 71 1.08 12.88 -2.36
N GLU A 72 0.89 13.42 -3.56
CA GLU A 72 0.71 12.60 -4.77
C GLU A 72 1.88 11.65 -5.00
N LYS A 73 3.10 12.19 -5.00
CA LYS A 73 4.29 11.39 -5.25
C LYS A 73 4.57 10.36 -4.15
N PRO A 74 4.53 10.71 -2.85
CA PRO A 74 4.61 9.72 -1.77
C PRO A 74 3.59 8.59 -1.87
N VAL A 75 2.33 8.90 -2.22
CA VAL A 75 1.27 7.88 -2.35
C VAL A 75 1.52 6.99 -3.58
N GLU A 76 1.95 7.55 -4.70
CA GLU A 76 2.32 6.78 -5.88
C GLU A 76 3.41 5.74 -5.56
N ASP A 77 4.47 6.17 -4.87
CA ASP A 77 5.59 5.31 -4.49
C ASP A 77 5.19 4.22 -3.49
N PHE A 78 4.32 4.56 -2.53
CA PHE A 78 3.70 3.60 -1.61
C PHE A 78 2.90 2.52 -2.36
N LEU A 79 2.03 2.94 -3.29
CA LEU A 79 1.20 2.01 -4.08
C LEU A 79 2.06 1.06 -4.93
N LYS A 80 3.09 1.57 -5.60
CA LYS A 80 4.05 0.77 -6.37
C LYS A 80 4.79 -0.23 -5.48
N SER A 81 5.21 0.18 -4.29
CA SER A 81 5.93 -0.69 -3.35
C SER A 81 5.05 -1.84 -2.87
N ILE A 82 3.80 -1.54 -2.49
CA ILE A 82 2.83 -2.56 -2.10
C ILE A 82 2.53 -3.53 -3.27
N MET A 83 2.44 -3.04 -4.51
CA MET A 83 2.25 -3.89 -5.68
C MET A 83 3.46 -4.79 -5.94
N GLY A 84 4.68 -4.30 -5.74
CA GLY A 84 5.91 -5.10 -5.78
C GLY A 84 5.83 -6.30 -4.84
N ILE A 85 5.55 -6.04 -3.55
CA ILE A 85 5.39 -7.10 -2.54
C ILE A 85 4.27 -8.09 -2.93
N SER A 86 3.18 -7.57 -3.51
CA SER A 86 2.06 -8.40 -3.96
C SER A 86 2.46 -9.36 -5.08
N LYS A 87 3.31 -8.92 -6.01
CA LYS A 87 3.80 -9.75 -7.12
C LYS A 87 4.72 -10.85 -6.63
N GLU A 88 5.61 -10.54 -5.70
CA GLU A 88 6.51 -11.53 -5.06
C GLU A 88 5.71 -12.61 -4.33
N LEU A 89 4.71 -12.20 -3.54
CA LEU A 89 3.86 -13.14 -2.81
C LEU A 89 3.02 -14.02 -3.75
N GLN A 90 2.49 -13.44 -4.84
CA GLN A 90 1.83 -14.20 -5.90
C GLN A 90 2.77 -15.21 -6.54
N ALA A 91 4.00 -14.79 -6.89
CA ALA A 91 4.98 -15.67 -7.53
C ALA A 91 5.32 -16.86 -6.65
N LYS A 92 5.60 -16.61 -5.37
CA LYS A 92 5.85 -17.66 -4.37
C LYS A 92 4.67 -18.65 -4.28
N LYS A 93 3.44 -18.14 -4.21
CA LYS A 93 2.23 -18.98 -4.12
C LYS A 93 1.97 -19.82 -5.38
N ILE A 94 2.27 -19.27 -6.55
CA ILE A 94 2.09 -19.98 -7.82
C ILE A 94 3.15 -21.08 -7.99
N SER A 95 4.37 -20.88 -7.49
CA SER A 95 5.45 -21.86 -7.54
C SER A 95 5.36 -23.00 -6.52
N GLU A 96 4.58 -22.82 -5.44
CA GLU A 96 4.24 -23.89 -4.47
C GLU A 96 3.37 -24.98 -5.09
#